data_AF-A0A0F2Q6G7-F1
#
_entry.id   AF-A0A0F2Q6G7-F1
#
_cell.length_a   1.000
_cell.length_b   1.000
_cell.length_c   1.000
_cell.angle_alpha   90.00
_cell.angle_beta   90.00
_cell.angle_gamma   90.00
#
_symmetry.space_group_name_H-M   'P 1'
#
loop_
_entity.id
_entity.type
_entity.pdbx_description
1 polymer ?
#
loop_
_entity_poly.entity_id
_entity_poly.type
_entity_poly.pdbx_seq_one_letter_code
_entity_poly.pdbx_strand_id
1 'polypeptide(L)'
;MSIIKKVLLVLLFAALLFPNAVVAGEGMELKNFSVDIWPEYDDPRVLVIYQGTFVNAGNSDFSGYVKFNIPKFEIPKEGQISMACEIVNGGNHSCQPYNLEDKGDYVELSWKTTRVIKPGQEYPVFLEFYYLPFTSDPQKSFNYGFISDYDIQALTVNIKQPLRAEDFKVTPQPLTTYCILW
;
A
#
# COMPACT_ATOMS: atom_id res chain seq x y z
N MET A 1 41.72 32.55 8.41
CA MET A 1 40.92 31.30 8.27
C MET A 1 41.87 30.19 7.83
N SER A 2 42.19 29.21 8.69
CA SER A 2 43.18 28.16 8.40
C SER A 2 42.80 27.36 7.14
N ILE A 3 43.79 26.97 6.32
CA ILE A 3 43.63 26.16 5.11
C ILE A 3 42.79 24.90 5.40
N ILE A 4 42.94 24.34 6.60
CA ILE A 4 42.18 23.19 7.09
C ILE A 4 40.66 23.47 7.11
N LYS A 5 40.23 24.67 7.53
CA LYS A 5 38.80 25.04 7.54
C LYS A 5 38.23 25.17 6.12
N LYS A 6 39.03 25.63 5.15
CA LYS A 6 38.59 25.73 3.75
C LYS A 6 38.46 24.35 3.11
N VAL A 7 39.41 23.45 3.38
CA VAL A 7 39.36 22.06 2.91
C VAL A 7 38.16 21.32 3.52
N LEU A 8 37.89 21.52 4.81
CA LEU A 8 36.72 20.93 5.46
C LEU A 8 35.40 21.43 4.86
N LEU A 9 35.32 22.73 4.53
CA LEU A 9 34.12 23.33 3.94
C LEU A 9 33.86 22.80 2.53
N VAL A 10 34.92 22.62 1.72
CA VAL A 10 34.81 22.07 0.35
C VAL A 10 34.38 20.60 0.39
N LEU A 11 34.90 19.80 1.33
CA LEU A 11 34.47 18.42 1.51
C LEU A 11 33.01 18.31 1.98
N LEU A 12 32.57 19.20 2.87
CA LEU A 12 31.17 19.26 3.31
C LEU A 12 30.23 19.63 2.16
N PHE A 13 30.65 20.54 1.28
CA PHE A 13 29.85 20.97 0.12
C PHE A 13 29.82 19.89 -0.97
N ALA A 14 30.92 19.16 -1.17
CA ALA A 14 30.98 18.04 -2.11
C ALA A 14 30.10 16.85 -1.67
N ALA A 15 29.96 16.62 -0.37
CA ALA A 15 29.07 15.58 0.18
C ALA A 15 27.57 15.86 -0.06
N LEU A 16 27.18 17.11 -0.30
CA LEU A 16 25.80 17.51 -0.60
C LEU A 16 25.44 17.40 -2.09
N LEU A 17 26.41 17.11 -2.96
CA LEU A 17 26.22 16.97 -4.41
C LEU A 17 25.98 15.52 -4.86
N PHE A 18 25.94 14.56 -3.94
CA PHE A 18 25.51 13.21 -4.27
C PHE A 18 23.99 13.18 -4.35
N PRO A 19 23.39 12.96 -5.53
CA PRO A 19 21.97 12.70 -5.58
C PRO A 19 21.70 11.44 -4.76
N ASN A 20 20.80 11.54 -3.77
CA ASN A 20 20.24 10.36 -3.15
C ASN A 20 19.54 9.60 -4.27
N ALA A 21 20.10 8.45 -4.68
CA ALA A 21 19.39 7.52 -5.53
C ALA A 21 18.20 7.01 -4.71
N VAL A 22 17.03 7.63 -4.92
CA VAL A 22 15.76 7.03 -4.54
C VAL A 22 15.68 5.74 -5.35
N VAL A 23 15.67 4.60 -4.68
CA VAL A 23 15.39 3.32 -5.33
C VAL A 23 13.90 3.35 -5.67
N ALA A 24 13.58 3.98 -6.80
CA ALA A 24 12.26 3.92 -7.40
C ALA A 24 11.98 2.45 -7.77
N GLY A 25 10.77 1.96 -7.46
CA GLY A 25 10.35 0.60 -7.79
C GLY A 25 10.70 0.29 -9.24
N GLU A 26 11.34 -0.86 -9.48
CA GLU A 26 12.05 -1.27 -10.71
C GLU A 26 11.28 -1.06 -12.04
N GLY A 27 11.11 0.20 -12.45
CA GLY A 27 10.27 0.58 -13.59
C GLY A 27 8.77 0.29 -13.42
N MET A 28 8.27 0.01 -12.21
CA MET A 28 6.85 -0.30 -11.99
C MET A 28 6.12 0.88 -11.36
N GLU A 29 4.93 1.21 -11.85
CA GLU A 29 4.05 2.26 -11.32
C GLU A 29 2.65 1.70 -11.05
N LEU A 30 1.89 2.33 -10.14
CA LEU A 30 0.49 2.00 -9.86
C LEU A 30 -0.47 2.98 -10.53
N LYS A 31 -1.48 2.43 -11.20
CA LYS A 31 -2.60 3.18 -11.78
C LYS A 31 -3.92 2.79 -11.11
N ASN A 32 -4.80 3.79 -10.99
CA ASN A 32 -6.17 3.64 -10.51
C ASN A 32 -6.25 2.80 -9.22
N PHE A 33 -5.41 3.14 -8.25
CA PHE A 33 -5.30 2.38 -7.01
C PHE A 33 -6.36 2.83 -6.02
N SER A 34 -7.12 1.88 -5.48
CA SER A 34 -8.05 2.10 -4.37
C SER A 34 -7.55 1.46 -3.09
N VAL A 35 -7.80 2.16 -1.99
CA VAL A 35 -7.68 1.64 -0.63
C VAL A 35 -9.06 1.75 0.00
N ASP A 36 -9.72 0.62 0.15
CA ASP A 36 -11.05 0.51 0.74
C ASP A 36 -10.91 0.06 2.20
N ILE A 37 -11.42 0.86 3.13
CA ILE A 37 -11.28 0.66 4.58
C ILE A 37 -12.67 0.49 5.16
N TRP A 38 -13.02 -0.72 5.56
CA TRP A 38 -14.36 -1.08 6.02
C TRP A 38 -14.29 -1.60 7.46
N PRO A 39 -14.45 -0.72 8.46
CA PRO A 39 -14.45 -1.10 9.86
C PRO A 39 -15.75 -1.81 10.22
N GLU A 40 -15.65 -2.94 10.93
CA GLU A 40 -16.79 -3.69 11.45
C GLU A 40 -17.85 -4.01 10.39
N TYR A 41 -17.39 -4.39 9.19
CA TYR A 41 -18.27 -4.68 8.05
C TYR A 41 -18.95 -6.04 8.18
N ASP A 42 -18.15 -7.10 8.24
CA ASP A 42 -18.54 -8.51 8.37
C ASP A 42 -17.79 -9.24 9.49
N ASP A 43 -16.73 -8.63 10.01
CA ASP A 43 -15.89 -9.07 11.13
C ASP A 43 -15.68 -7.89 12.10
N PRO A 44 -15.55 -8.09 13.42
CA PRO A 44 -15.23 -7.01 14.38
C PRO A 44 -13.93 -6.23 14.11
N ARG A 45 -13.07 -6.74 13.24
CA ARG A 45 -11.85 -6.09 12.74
C ARG A 45 -12.18 -5.05 11.66
N VAL A 46 -11.12 -4.50 11.07
CA VAL A 46 -11.21 -3.67 9.87
C VAL A 46 -10.81 -4.51 8.67
N LEU A 47 -11.72 -4.63 7.70
CA LEU A 47 -11.42 -5.16 6.38
C LEU A 47 -10.76 -4.06 5.55
N VAL A 48 -9.64 -4.39 4.92
CA VAL A 48 -8.94 -3.52 3.98
C VAL A 48 -8.78 -4.22 2.66
N ILE A 49 -9.15 -3.52 1.59
CA ILE A 49 -8.94 -3.98 0.22
C ILE A 49 -8.04 -2.98 -0.51
N TYR A 50 -6.98 -3.49 -1.10
CA TYR A 50 -6.13 -2.80 -2.04
C TYR A 50 -6.41 -3.35 -3.43
N GLN A 51 -6.80 -2.47 -4.35
CA GLN A 51 -7.07 -2.86 -5.73
C GLN A 51 -6.47 -1.84 -6.68
N GLY A 52 -5.88 -2.28 -7.79
CA GLY A 52 -5.37 -1.38 -8.80
C GLY A 52 -4.58 -2.10 -9.86
N THR A 53 -3.75 -1.37 -10.60
CA THR A 53 -2.99 -1.94 -11.72
C THR A 53 -1.56 -1.48 -11.71
N PHE A 54 -0.63 -2.42 -11.56
CA PHE A 54 0.77 -2.17 -11.84
C PHE A 54 1.00 -2.05 -13.34
N VAL A 55 1.85 -1.11 -13.75
CA VAL A 55 2.29 -0.95 -15.13
C VAL A 55 3.81 -0.90 -15.16
N ASN A 56 4.43 -1.65 -16.06
CA ASN A 56 5.86 -1.51 -16.31
C ASN A 56 6.10 -0.24 -17.15
N ALA A 57 6.43 0.86 -16.48
CA ALA A 57 6.84 2.12 -17.09
C ALA A 57 8.33 2.14 -17.50
N GLY A 58 9.10 1.09 -17.21
CA GLY A 58 10.49 0.93 -17.62
C GLY A 58 10.67 0.52 -19.09
N ASN A 59 11.93 0.37 -19.49
CA ASN A 59 12.33 -0.01 -20.86
C ASN A 59 12.75 -1.49 -20.98
N SER A 60 12.65 -2.26 -19.91
CA SER A 60 13.02 -3.68 -19.85
C SER A 60 11.90 -4.52 -19.27
N ASP A 61 11.87 -5.80 -19.62
CA ASP A 61 10.95 -6.77 -19.06
C ASP A 61 11.09 -6.85 -17.53
N PHE A 62 9.97 -6.87 -16.81
CA PHE A 62 9.92 -7.04 -15.36
C PHE A 62 9.46 -8.46 -15.00
N SER A 63 10.18 -9.10 -14.09
CA SER A 63 9.84 -10.42 -13.54
C SER A 63 10.36 -10.51 -12.11
N GLY A 64 9.75 -9.75 -11.21
CA GLY A 64 10.14 -9.64 -9.82
C GLY A 64 8.97 -9.89 -8.87
N TYR A 65 9.01 -9.21 -7.73
CA TYR A 65 7.96 -9.22 -6.73
C TYR A 65 7.18 -7.91 -6.80
N VAL A 66 5.86 -8.01 -6.76
CA VAL A 66 5.02 -6.87 -6.38
C VAL A 66 4.93 -6.83 -4.86
N LYS A 67 4.94 -5.63 -4.29
CA LYS A 67 5.05 -5.40 -2.85
C LYS A 67 3.97 -4.44 -2.37
N PHE A 68 3.53 -4.63 -1.13
CA PHE A 68 2.54 -3.79 -0.48
C PHE A 68 2.94 -3.59 0.97
N ASN A 69 2.94 -2.35 1.42
CA ASN A 69 3.14 -2.02 2.82
C ASN A 69 1.77 -1.99 3.49
N ILE A 70 1.53 -2.93 4.39
CA ILE A 70 0.26 -3.06 5.12
C ILE A 70 0.49 -2.73 6.61
N PRO A 71 -0.54 -2.23 7.31
CA PRO A 71 -0.44 -1.94 8.74
C PRO A 71 0.12 -3.11 9.52
N LYS A 72 0.91 -2.80 10.55
CA LYS A 72 1.43 -3.83 11.44
C LYS A 72 0.27 -4.51 12.18
N PHE A 73 0.27 -5.82 12.11
CA PHE A 73 -0.49 -6.70 13.00
C PHE A 73 0.48 -7.74 13.55
N GLU A 74 0.14 -8.38 14.67
CA GLU A 74 0.86 -9.57 15.12
C GLU A 74 0.94 -10.53 13.92
N ILE A 75 2.17 -10.86 13.48
CA ILE A 75 2.54 -11.78 12.36
C ILE A 75 1.41 -12.78 12.08
N PRO A 76 0.96 -12.94 10.82
CA PRO A 76 -0.38 -13.37 10.50
C PRO A 76 -0.82 -14.56 11.34
N LYS A 77 -1.84 -14.34 12.16
CA LYS A 77 -2.71 -15.44 12.58
C LYS A 77 -3.46 -15.92 11.34
N GLU A 78 -3.78 -17.20 11.31
CA GLU A 78 -4.58 -17.80 10.25
C GLU A 78 -5.82 -16.93 9.95
N GLY A 79 -6.04 -16.60 8.68
CA GLY A 79 -7.18 -15.78 8.25
C GLY A 79 -7.01 -14.26 8.34
N GLN A 80 -5.79 -13.72 8.46
CA GLN A 80 -5.56 -12.26 8.34
C GLN A 80 -5.37 -11.78 6.90
N ILE A 81 -4.68 -12.53 6.05
CA ILE A 81 -4.64 -12.26 4.61
C ILE A 81 -5.66 -13.18 3.94
N SER A 82 -6.73 -12.60 3.40
CA SER A 82 -7.77 -13.36 2.71
C SER A 82 -7.44 -13.58 1.24
N MET A 83 -6.93 -12.55 0.58
CA MET A 83 -6.61 -12.58 -0.85
C MET A 83 -5.31 -11.82 -1.11
N ALA A 84 -4.40 -12.43 -1.87
CA ALA A 84 -3.23 -11.77 -2.45
C ALA A 84 -3.13 -12.26 -3.90
N CYS A 85 -3.75 -11.55 -4.82
CA CYS A 85 -4.10 -12.10 -6.12
C CYS A 85 -3.73 -11.15 -7.26
N GLU A 86 -3.40 -11.75 -8.39
CA GLU A 86 -3.54 -11.08 -9.66
C GLU A 86 -4.99 -11.21 -10.14
N ILE A 87 -5.53 -10.16 -10.75
CA ILE A 87 -6.80 -10.23 -11.46
C ILE A 87 -6.55 -10.65 -12.91
N VAL A 88 -7.18 -11.75 -13.33
CA VAL A 88 -7.04 -12.35 -14.67
C VAL A 88 -8.42 -12.58 -15.30
N ASN A 89 -8.46 -12.86 -16.61
CA ASN A 89 -9.65 -13.36 -17.31
C ASN A 89 -10.94 -12.56 -17.02
N GLY A 90 -10.88 -11.22 -17.04
CA GLY A 90 -12.05 -10.36 -16.88
C GLY A 90 -12.55 -10.19 -15.44
N GLY A 91 -11.72 -10.45 -14.43
CA GLY A 91 -12.05 -10.18 -13.01
C GLY A 91 -11.82 -11.36 -12.07
N ASN A 92 -11.39 -12.51 -12.57
CA ASN A 92 -11.12 -13.68 -11.74
C ASN A 92 -9.86 -13.47 -10.90
N HIS A 93 -9.90 -13.92 -9.65
CA HIS A 93 -8.79 -13.83 -8.73
C HIS A 93 -7.87 -15.03 -8.92
N SER A 94 -6.64 -14.80 -9.40
CA SER A 94 -5.55 -15.77 -9.41
C SER A 94 -4.65 -15.50 -8.21
N CYS A 95 -4.97 -16.12 -7.08
CA CYS A 95 -4.28 -15.88 -5.82
C CYS A 95 -2.93 -16.57 -5.75
N GLN A 96 -1.94 -15.85 -5.21
CA GLN A 96 -0.55 -16.21 -5.25
C GLN A 96 -0.04 -16.56 -3.84
N PRO A 97 0.93 -17.48 -3.73
CA PRO A 97 1.70 -17.59 -2.50
C PRO A 97 2.43 -16.26 -2.26
N TYR A 98 2.36 -15.77 -1.03
CA TYR A 98 2.96 -14.50 -0.63
C TYR A 98 3.97 -14.69 0.49
N ASN A 99 4.86 -13.71 0.62
CA ASN A 99 5.77 -13.56 1.74
C ASN A 99 5.34 -12.36 2.58
N LEU A 100 5.65 -12.42 3.87
CA LEU A 100 5.53 -11.30 4.78
C LEU A 100 6.86 -11.04 5.45
N GLU A 101 7.24 -9.77 5.54
CA GLU A 101 8.45 -9.33 6.22
C GLU A 101 8.13 -8.18 7.19
N ASP A 102 8.51 -8.31 8.45
CA ASP A 102 8.37 -7.23 9.43
C ASP A 102 9.42 -6.15 9.13
N LYS A 103 8.96 -4.94 8.77
CA LYS A 103 9.80 -3.78 8.48
C LYS A 103 9.88 -2.80 9.65
N GLY A 104 9.48 -3.23 10.85
CA GLY A 104 9.42 -2.41 12.07
C GLY A 104 8.08 -1.73 12.20
N ASP A 105 7.80 -0.73 11.37
CA ASP A 105 6.60 0.11 11.44
C ASP A 105 5.40 -0.46 10.67
N TYR A 106 5.67 -1.30 9.67
CA TYR A 106 4.69 -1.95 8.80
C TYR A 106 5.15 -3.38 8.47
N VAL A 107 4.27 -4.15 7.84
CA VAL A 107 4.61 -5.45 7.25
C VAL A 107 4.65 -5.28 5.73
N GLU A 108 5.74 -5.71 5.10
CA GLU A 108 5.81 -5.83 3.64
C GLU A 108 5.17 -7.17 3.25
N LEU A 109 4.06 -7.11 2.51
CA LEU A 109 3.50 -8.27 1.82
C LEU A 109 3.99 -8.27 0.38
N SER A 110 4.53 -9.39 -0.08
CA SER A 110 5.01 -9.50 -1.46
C SER A 110 4.68 -10.84 -2.11
N TRP A 111 4.48 -10.83 -3.43
CA TRP A 111 4.40 -12.06 -4.22
C TRP A 111 5.07 -11.89 -5.57
N LYS A 112 5.54 -13.00 -6.12
CA LYS A 112 6.20 -13.03 -7.43
C LYS A 112 5.15 -12.84 -8.53
N THR A 113 5.47 -12.06 -9.56
CA THR A 113 4.56 -11.93 -10.70
C THR A 113 4.33 -13.28 -11.40
N THR A 114 3.09 -13.54 -11.80
CA THR A 114 2.69 -14.79 -12.49
C THR A 114 3.24 -14.89 -13.91
N ARG A 115 3.64 -13.76 -14.48
CA ARG A 115 4.19 -13.62 -15.83
C ARG A 115 5.27 -12.55 -15.86
N VAL A 116 6.03 -12.54 -16.96
CA VAL A 116 6.85 -11.41 -17.36
C VAL A 116 5.94 -10.25 -17.77
N ILE A 117 6.20 -9.06 -17.25
CA ILE A 117 5.50 -7.82 -17.59
C ILE A 117 6.41 -7.02 -18.51
N LYS A 118 6.09 -6.95 -19.80
CA LYS A 118 6.85 -6.16 -20.76
C LYS A 118 6.62 -4.65 -20.56
N PRO A 119 7.51 -3.77 -21.06
CA PRO A 119 7.26 -2.34 -21.10
C PRO A 119 5.86 -1.98 -21.60
N GLY A 120 5.16 -1.14 -20.84
CA GLY A 120 3.78 -0.70 -21.08
C GLY A 120 2.70 -1.71 -20.71
N GLN A 121 3.03 -2.93 -20.29
CA GLN A 121 2.03 -3.93 -19.91
C GLN A 121 1.53 -3.77 -18.48
N GLU A 122 0.29 -4.23 -18.28
CA GLU A 122 -0.44 -4.13 -17.04
C GLU A 122 -0.43 -5.46 -16.25
N TYR A 123 -0.50 -5.32 -14.93
CA TYR A 123 -0.62 -6.38 -13.96
C TYR A 123 -1.63 -5.95 -12.88
N PRO A 124 -2.92 -6.24 -13.07
CA PRO A 124 -3.96 -5.84 -12.15
C PRO A 124 -3.95 -6.73 -10.91
N VAL A 125 -4.13 -6.11 -9.75
CA VAL A 125 -3.91 -6.74 -8.44
C VAL A 125 -5.09 -6.52 -7.52
N PHE A 126 -5.28 -7.47 -6.61
CA PHE A 126 -6.27 -7.41 -5.54
C PHE A 126 -5.68 -8.04 -4.28
N LEU A 127 -5.63 -7.27 -3.21
CA LEU A 127 -5.17 -7.68 -1.89
C LEU A 127 -6.25 -7.37 -0.86
N GLU A 128 -6.67 -8.38 -0.11
CA GLU A 128 -7.66 -8.28 0.96
C GLU A 128 -7.07 -8.80 2.26
N PHE A 129 -7.19 -8.01 3.32
CA PHE A 129 -6.73 -8.40 4.65
C PHE A 129 -7.54 -7.76 5.77
N TYR A 130 -7.45 -8.38 6.94
CA TYR A 130 -8.10 -7.95 8.16
C TYR A 130 -7.06 -7.59 9.23
N TYR A 131 -7.26 -6.48 9.92
CA TYR A 131 -6.45 -6.10 11.06
C TYR A 131 -7.29 -5.42 12.15
N LEU A 132 -6.82 -5.47 13.40
CA LEU A 132 -7.54 -4.93 14.56
C LEU A 132 -6.82 -3.68 15.09
N PRO A 133 -7.25 -2.46 14.69
CA PRO A 133 -6.60 -1.23 15.15
C PRO A 133 -7.23 -0.63 16.41
N PHE A 134 -8.38 -1.15 16.85
CA PHE A 134 -9.12 -0.57 17.97
C PHE A 134 -8.44 -0.86 19.30
N THR A 135 -8.19 0.21 20.06
CA THR A 135 -7.61 0.12 21.41
C THR A 135 -8.58 0.56 22.51
N SER A 136 -9.78 1.00 22.15
CA SER A 136 -10.81 1.52 23.05
C SER A 136 -12.21 1.08 22.64
N ASP A 137 -13.10 0.93 23.64
CA ASP A 137 -14.52 0.59 23.50
C ASP A 137 -15.32 1.37 24.56
N PRO A 138 -16.54 1.90 24.27
CA PRO A 138 -17.28 1.80 23.01
C PRO A 138 -16.90 2.87 21.97
N GLN A 139 -16.19 3.92 22.38
CA GLN A 139 -15.66 4.92 21.43
C GLN A 139 -14.40 4.39 20.76
N LYS A 140 -14.56 3.90 19.53
CA LYS A 140 -13.47 3.39 18.70
C LYS A 140 -12.88 4.49 17.82
N SER A 141 -11.56 4.58 17.80
CA SER A 141 -10.83 5.46 16.89
C SER A 141 -9.55 4.77 16.42
N PHE A 142 -9.13 5.04 15.19
CA PHE A 142 -7.86 4.59 14.68
C PHE A 142 -7.38 5.50 13.54
N ASN A 143 -6.08 5.47 13.30
CA ASN A 143 -5.46 6.10 12.12
C ASN A 143 -5.11 5.01 11.11
N TYR A 144 -5.37 5.29 9.84
CA TYR A 144 -4.93 4.43 8.74
C TYR A 144 -3.81 5.10 7.97
N GLY A 145 -2.61 4.52 8.01
CA GLY A 145 -1.48 4.96 7.22
C GLY A 145 -1.37 4.11 5.94
N PHE A 146 -1.45 4.76 4.78
CA PHE A 146 -1.13 4.11 3.51
C PHE A 146 0.27 4.52 3.06
N ILE A 147 1.12 3.53 2.77
CA ILE A 147 2.51 3.71 2.34
C ILE A 147 2.70 2.87 1.07
N SER A 148 3.35 3.43 0.06
CA SER A 148 3.68 2.74 -1.19
C SER A 148 5.13 3.00 -1.56
N ASP A 149 5.82 1.95 -2.01
CA ASP A 149 7.17 2.04 -2.59
C ASP A 149 7.14 2.44 -4.08
N TYR A 150 5.95 2.53 -4.66
CA TYR A 150 5.70 2.83 -6.06
C TYR A 150 5.02 4.18 -6.22
N ASP A 151 5.37 4.87 -7.31
CA ASP A 151 4.62 6.04 -7.76
C ASP A 151 3.18 5.64 -8.12
N ILE A 152 2.23 6.45 -7.67
CA ILE A 152 0.80 6.20 -7.88
C ILE A 152 0.21 7.36 -8.67
N GLN A 153 -0.30 7.05 -9.86
CA GLN A 153 -0.87 8.06 -10.75
C GLN A 153 -2.21 8.60 -10.23
N ALA A 154 -3.04 7.71 -9.69
CA ALA A 154 -4.34 8.06 -9.10
C ALA A 154 -4.61 7.14 -7.91
N LEU A 155 -4.78 7.75 -6.73
CA LEU A 155 -5.13 7.07 -5.49
C LEU A 155 -6.54 7.50 -5.06
N THR A 156 -7.41 6.53 -4.78
CA THR A 156 -8.71 6.74 -4.14
C THR A 156 -8.73 6.05 -2.80
N VAL A 157 -9.13 6.76 -1.74
CA VAL A 157 -9.35 6.15 -0.43
C VAL A 157 -10.84 6.17 -0.13
N ASN A 158 -11.43 5.00 0.04
CA ASN A 158 -12.83 4.83 0.36
C ASN A 158 -12.96 4.33 1.79
N ILE A 159 -13.84 4.95 2.57
CA ILE A 159 -14.08 4.53 3.95
C ILE A 159 -15.58 4.24 4.08
N LYS A 160 -15.90 3.03 4.52
CA LYS A 160 -17.28 2.61 4.74
C LYS A 160 -17.67 2.90 6.18
N GLN A 161 -18.77 3.62 6.37
CA GLN A 161 -19.34 3.81 7.70
C GLN A 161 -19.81 2.46 8.26
N PRO A 162 -19.42 2.10 9.50
CA PRO A 162 -19.94 0.90 10.16
C PRO A 162 -21.46 0.99 10.36
N LEU A 163 -22.16 -0.14 10.21
CA LEU A 163 -23.62 -0.18 10.25
C LEU A 163 -24.23 0.39 11.55
N ARG A 164 -23.53 0.23 12.68
CA ARG A 164 -24.00 0.61 14.01
C ARG A 164 -23.38 1.91 14.54
N ALA A 165 -22.63 2.64 13.71
CA ALA A 165 -22.00 3.88 14.14
C ALA A 165 -23.01 5.05 14.10
N GLU A 166 -23.18 5.74 15.22
CA GLU A 166 -24.07 6.91 15.34
C GLU A 166 -23.33 8.23 15.07
N ASP A 167 -22.08 8.35 15.54
CA ASP A 167 -21.25 9.56 15.42
C ASP A 167 -20.00 9.33 14.53
N PHE A 168 -20.20 8.74 13.36
CA PHE A 168 -19.10 8.40 12.45
C PHE A 168 -18.40 9.66 11.91
N LYS A 169 -17.07 9.73 12.07
CA LYS A 169 -16.24 10.84 11.62
C LYS A 169 -15.00 10.31 10.92
N VAL A 170 -14.61 11.00 9.86
CA VAL A 170 -13.41 10.73 9.07
C VAL A 170 -12.60 12.02 8.97
N THR A 171 -11.29 11.90 9.19
CA THR A 171 -10.33 12.99 8.99
C THR A 171 -9.17 12.46 8.14
N PRO A 172 -8.79 13.13 7.04
CA PRO A 172 -9.38 14.34 6.47
C PRO A 172 -10.84 14.14 6.01
N GLN A 173 -11.60 15.22 5.85
CA GLN A 173 -12.99 15.12 5.38
C GLN A 173 -13.03 14.51 3.96
N PRO A 174 -14.01 13.63 3.66
CA PRO A 174 -14.17 13.07 2.33
C PRO A 174 -14.42 14.16 1.28
N LEU A 175 -13.83 14.01 0.09
CA LEU A 175 -14.13 14.86 -1.07
C LEU A 175 -15.58 14.65 -1.56
N THR A 176 -16.06 13.41 -1.45
CA THR A 176 -17.41 13.02 -1.83
C THR A 176 -17.97 12.03 -0.81
N THR A 177 -19.28 12.09 -0.57
CA THR A 177 -19.99 11.12 0.27
C THR A 177 -21.11 10.49 -0.54
N TYR A 178 -21.17 9.16 -0.54
CA TYR A 178 -22.22 8.40 -1.22
C TYR A 178 -23.08 7.67 -0.18
N CYS A 179 -24.40 7.77 -0.32
CA CYS A 179 -25.33 6.94 0.42
C CYS A 179 -25.62 5.70 -0.43
N ILE A 180 -24.98 4.57 -0.09
CA ILE A 180 -25.24 3.30 -0.75
C ILE A 180 -26.43 2.67 -0.02
N LEU A 181 -27.63 2.85 -0.58
CA LEU A 181 -28.84 2.15 -0.14
C LEU A 181 -28.72 0.69 -0.59
N TRP A 182 -28.66 -0.23 0.37
CA TRP A 182 -28.75 -1.68 0.13
C TRP A 182 -30.21 -2.11 0.16
#